data_AF-A0A0U3MZ01-F1
#
_entry.id   AF-A0A0U3MZ01-F1
#
_cell.length_a   1.000
_cell.length_b   1.000
_cell.length_c   1.000
_cell.angle_alpha   90.00
_cell.angle_beta   90.00
_cell.angle_gamma   90.00
#
_symmetry.space_group_name_H-M   'P 1'
#
loop_
_entity.id
_entity.type
_entity.pdbx_description
1 polymer ?
#
loop_
_entity_poly.entity_id
_entity_poly.type
_entity_poly.pdbx_seq_one_letter_code
_entity_poly.pdbx_strand_id
1 'polypeptide(L)' 'MQAMQSNQERPFDAFMGQWHGVSRTFDVDGNFLESTRVFLDVAWKDDETFRQVERGRRILQSI' A
#
# COMPACT_ATOMS: atom_id res chain seq x y z
N MET A 1 26.85 -15.50 -22.41
CA MET A 1 26.85 -15.88 -20.98
C MET A 1 25.56 -15.36 -20.37
N GLN A 2 24.58 -16.24 -20.13
CA GLN A 2 23.38 -15.89 -19.37
C GLN A 2 23.75 -15.98 -17.89
N ALA A 3 23.75 -14.84 -17.20
CA ALA A 3 23.82 -14.85 -15.74
C ALA A 3 22.50 -15.40 -15.22
N MET A 4 22.57 -16.50 -14.47
CA MET A 4 21.46 -17.02 -13.66
C MET A 4 20.89 -15.86 -12.84
N GLN A 5 19.67 -15.44 -13.16
CA GLN A 5 18.88 -14.60 -12.26
C GLN A 5 18.66 -15.42 -10.99
N SER A 6 19.32 -15.06 -9.90
CA SER A 6 18.96 -15.57 -8.59
C SER A 6 17.52 -15.13 -8.34
N ASN A 7 16.60 -16.09 -8.44
CA ASN A 7 15.19 -15.97 -8.13
C ASN A 7 14.97 -15.75 -6.62
N GLN A 8 15.52 -14.67 -6.07
CA GLN A 8 15.03 -14.12 -4.83
C GLN A 8 13.81 -13.28 -5.21
N GLU A 9 12.64 -13.91 -5.19
CA GLU A 9 11.36 -13.22 -5.27
C GLU A 9 11.40 -12.11 -4.22
N ARG A 10 11.56 -10.86 -4.66
CA ARG A 10 11.65 -9.75 -3.73
C ARG A 10 10.28 -9.68 -3.05
N PRO A 11 10.19 -9.75 -1.72
CA PRO A 11 8.94 -10.05 -1.00
C PRO A 11 7.84 -8.99 -1.15
N PHE A 12 8.08 -7.92 -1.92
CA PHE A 12 7.16 -6.83 -2.14
C PHE A 12 6.82 -6.56 -3.61
N ASP A 13 7.32 -7.36 -4.56
CA ASP A 13 7.06 -7.15 -5.99
C ASP A 13 5.58 -7.21 -6.35
N ALA A 14 4.81 -8.09 -5.67
CA ALA A 14 3.36 -8.19 -5.85
C ALA A 14 2.59 -6.93 -5.41
N PHE A 15 3.20 -6.06 -4.60
CA PHE A 15 2.59 -4.83 -4.09
C PHE A 15 3.06 -3.57 -4.81
N MET A 16 3.95 -3.70 -5.79
CA MET A 16 4.48 -2.59 -6.56
C MET A 16 3.41 -1.91 -7.42
N GLY A 17 3.53 -0.60 -7.56
CA GLY A 17 2.64 0.21 -8.40
C GLY A 17 1.76 1.16 -7.61
N GLN A 18 0.69 1.62 -8.24
CA GLN A 18 -0.22 2.60 -7.68
C GLN A 18 -1.52 1.95 -7.23
N TRP A 19 -1.90 2.19 -5.97
CA TRP A 19 -3.09 1.64 -5.34
C TRP A 19 -4.05 2.76 -4.94
N HIS A 20 -5.32 2.61 -5.33
CA HIS A 20 -6.38 3.54 -5.00
C HIS A 20 -7.44 2.77 -4.22
N GLY A 21 -7.83 3.27 -3.06
CA GLY A 21 -8.76 2.54 -2.22
C GLY A 21 -9.39 3.37 -1.11
N VAL A 22 -10.01 2.67 -0.17
CA VAL A 22 -10.64 3.24 1.01
C VAL A 22 -10.09 2.51 2.23
N SER A 23 -9.46 3.26 3.13
CA SER A 23 -9.13 2.78 4.47
C SER A 23 -10.35 2.98 5.36
N ARG A 24 -10.77 1.95 6.10
CA ARG A 24 -11.91 1.98 7.02
C ARG A 24 -11.44 1.62 8.42
N THR A 25 -11.87 2.40 9.39
CA THR A 25 -11.54 2.19 10.80
C THR A 25 -12.77 1.69 11.53
N PHE A 26 -12.58 0.67 12.36
CA PHE A 26 -13.62 0.07 13.21
C PHE A 26 -13.12 0.06 14.66
N ASP A 27 -14.04 0.10 15.63
CA ASP A 27 -13.70 -0.15 17.02
C ASP A 27 -13.50 -1.66 17.31
N VAL A 28 -13.19 -2.00 18.56
CA VAL A 28 -12.96 -3.38 18.99
C VAL A 28 -14.19 -4.27 18.90
N ASP A 29 -15.38 -3.69 18.89
CA ASP A 29 -16.67 -4.38 18.75
C ASP A 29 -17.09 -4.51 17.27
N GLY A 30 -16.29 -3.96 16.36
CA GLY A 30 -16.54 -3.98 14.92
C GLY A 30 -17.47 -2.86 14.43
N ASN A 31 -17.79 -1.86 15.26
CA ASN A 31 -18.59 -0.72 14.81
C ASN A 31 -17.74 0.20 13.93
N PHE A 32 -18.33 0.69 12.85
CA PHE A 32 -17.68 1.61 11.93
C PHE A 32 -17.43 2.98 12.57
N LEU A 33 -16.21 3.49 12.46
CA LEU A 33 -15.81 4.79 12.99
C LEU A 33 -15.63 5.83 11.88
N GLU A 34 -14.80 5.54 10.88
CA GLU A 34 -14.55 6.46 9.76
C GLU A 34 -14.02 5.76 8.51
N SER A 35 -14.03 6.49 7.39
CA SER A 35 -13.39 6.06 6.15
C SER A 35 -12.59 7.19 5.49
N THR A 36 -11.50 6.83 4.83
CA THR A 36 -10.60 7.77 4.16
C THR A 36 -10.25 7.23 2.79
N ARG A 37 -10.34 8.05 1.73
CA ARG A 37 -9.78 7.66 0.42
C ARG A 37 -8.26 7.75 0.52
N VAL A 38 -7.62 6.64 0.17
CA VAL A 38 -6.17 6.50 0.20
C VAL A 38 -5.65 6.28 -1.20
N PHE A 39 -4.54 6.94 -1.50
CA PHE A 39 -3.74 6.76 -2.70
C PHE A 39 -2.34 6.39 -2.25
N LEU A 40 -1.85 5.23 -2.68
CA LEU A 40 -0.57 4.68 -2.28
C LEU A 40 0.27 4.46 -3.53
N ASP A 41 1.48 5.01 -3.54
CA ASP A 41 2.48 4.71 -4.55
C ASP A 41 3.56 3.84 -3.89
N VAL A 42 3.71 2.62 -4.39
CA VAL A 42 4.64 1.62 -3.86
C VAL A 42 5.74 1.37 -4.87
N ALA A 43 6.98 1.64 -4.48
CA ALA A 43 8.14 1.46 -5.33
C ALA A 43 9.38 1.00 -4.55
N TRP A 44 10.24 0.22 -5.20
CA TRP A 44 11.62 0.06 -4.77
C TRP A 44 12.35 1.39 -4.91
N LYS A 45 13.08 1.77 -3.88
CA LYS A 45 13.97 2.93 -3.90
C LYS A 45 15.28 2.57 -4.60
N ASP A 46 15.76 1.35 -4.38
CA ASP A 46 16.95 0.75 -4.94
C ASP A 46 16.82 -0.79 -4.86
N ASP A 47 17.90 -1.52 -5.14
CA ASP A 47 17.88 -2.98 -5.20
C ASP A 47 17.65 -3.67 -3.85
N GLU A 48 17.76 -2.95 -2.74
CA GLU A 48 17.64 -3.50 -1.38
C GLU A 48 16.59 -2.76 -0.51
N THR A 49 16.20 -1.54 -0.88
CA THR A 49 15.39 -0.65 -0.05
C THR A 49 14.00 -0.44 -0.63
N PHE A 50 12.98 -0.75 0.16
CA PHE A 50 11.57 -0.52 -0.16
C PHE A 50 11.12 0.90 0.22
N ARG A 51 10.25 1.52 -0.60
CA ARG A 51 9.61 2.80 -0.29
C ARG A 51 8.11 2.77 -0.58
N GLN A 52 7.31 3.00 0.46
CA GLN A 52 5.88 3.25 0.35
C GLN A 52 5.59 4.72 0.62
N VAL A 53 4.85 5.37 -0.28
CA VAL A 53 4.36 6.74 -0.10
C VAL A 53 2.85 6.71 -0.06
N GLU A 54 2.27 7.06 1.09
CA GLU A 54 0.82 7.19 1.27
C GLU A 54 0.39 8.66 1.18
N ARG A 55 -0.68 8.90 0.42
CA ARG A 55 -1.38 10.18 0.38
C ARG A 55 -2.86 9.95 0.68
N GLY A 56 -3.26 10.24 1.90
CA GLY A 56 -4.65 10.20 2.33
C GLY A 56 -5.40 11.50 2.06
N ARG A 57 -6.64 11.42 1.58
CA ARG A 57 -7.62 12.51 1.68
C ARG A 57 -8.78 12.04 2.55
N ARG A 58 -8.94 12.67 3.72
CA ARG A 58 -10.03 12.34 4.65
C ARG A 58 -11.36 12.58 3.95
N ILE A 59 -12.21 11.56 3.94
CA ILE A 59 -13.58 11.70 3.45
C ILE A 59 -14.47 11.62 4.67
N LEU A 60 -14.77 12.78 5.25
CA LEU A 60 -15.88 12.88 6.18
C LEU A 60 -17.17 12.73 5.36
N GLN A 61 -17.59 11.49 5.12
CA GLN A 61 -18.95 11.22 4.70
C GLN A 61 -19.78 11.08 5.99
N SER A 62 -20.51 12.14 6.30
CA SER A 62 -21.64 12.08 7.22
C SER A 62 -22.62 11.01 6.73
N ILE A 63 -23.06 10.18 7.67
CA ILE A 63 -24.00 9.07 7.50
C ILE A 63 -25.25 9.53 6.73
#